data_AF-A0A2P9AGC3-F1
#
_entry.id   AF-A0A2P9AGC3-F1
#
_cell.length_a   1.000
_cell.length_b   1.000
_cell.length_c   1.000
_cell.angle_alpha   90.00
_cell.angle_beta   90.00
_cell.angle_gamma   90.00
#
_symmetry.space_group_name_H-M   'P 1'
#
loop_
_entity.id
_entity.type
_entity.pdbx_description
1 polymer ?
#
loop_
_entity_poly.entity_id
_entity_poly.type
_entity_poly.pdbx_seq_one_letter_code
_entity_poly.pdbx_strand_id
1 'polypeptide(L)'
;MLGTGTSSANLQEPLHWTETFRTPTWMDYLRLNHRLTAADKELDQRLLELHVGEVPPRTKLSIERPTGAIRKRDQSTSFFFRR
;
A
#
# COMPACT_ATOMS: atom_id res chain seq x y z
N MET A 1 11.49 3.30 -8.23
CA MET A 1 11.81 3.06 -6.81
C MET A 1 11.17 1.74 -6.42
N LEU A 2 11.99 0.73 -6.10
CA LEU A 2 11.52 -0.55 -5.57
C LEU A 2 11.13 -0.33 -4.10
N GLY A 3 9.96 -0.83 -3.70
CA GLY A 3 9.52 -0.75 -2.31
C GLY A 3 10.39 -1.65 -1.43
N THR A 4 10.79 -1.18 -0.25
CA THR A 4 11.46 -2.00 0.75
C THR A 4 10.41 -2.81 1.51
N GLY A 5 10.43 -4.13 1.37
CA GLY A 5 9.63 -5.03 2.20
C GLY A 5 10.33 -5.26 3.54
N THR A 6 9.61 -5.11 4.64
CA THR A 6 10.08 -5.49 5.97
C THR A 6 9.12 -6.50 6.56
N SER A 7 9.64 -7.65 6.94
CA SER A 7 8.92 -8.69 7.66
C SER A 7 9.15 -8.49 9.17
N SER A 8 8.06 -8.35 9.93
CA SER A 8 8.11 -8.14 11.38
C SER A 8 7.25 -9.20 12.08
N ALA A 9 7.82 -9.86 13.09
CA ALA A 9 7.08 -10.75 13.95
C ALA A 9 6.27 -9.92 14.97
N ASN A 10 4.99 -10.22 15.13
CA ASN A 10 4.17 -9.57 16.13
C ASN A 10 4.57 -10.06 17.54
N LEU A 11 4.95 -9.13 18.43
CA LEU A 11 5.41 -9.48 19.79
C LEU A 11 4.29 -9.97 20.72
N GLN A 12 3.05 -9.57 20.49
CA GLN A 12 1.89 -10.03 21.27
C GLN A 12 1.33 -11.36 20.73
N GLU A 13 1.50 -11.60 19.44
CA GLU A 13 1.07 -12.82 18.77
C GLU A 13 2.21 -13.37 17.90
N PRO A 14 3.20 -14.06 18.48
CA PRO A 14 4.43 -14.48 17.78
C PRO A 14 4.20 -15.39 16.57
N LEU A 15 3.04 -16.05 16.53
CA LEU A 15 2.62 -16.94 15.44
C LEU A 15 1.99 -16.16 14.26
N HIS A 16 1.73 -14.86 14.41
CA HIS A 16 1.20 -14.01 13.36
C HIS A 16 2.33 -13.25 12.68
N TRP A 17 2.55 -13.63 11.43
CA TRP A 17 3.49 -12.97 10.55
C TRP A 17 2.80 -11.81 9.83
N THR A 18 3.37 -10.61 9.90
CA THR A 18 2.88 -9.44 9.16
C THR A 18 3.96 -8.96 8.20
N GLU A 19 3.64 -8.96 6.92
CA GLU A 19 4.48 -8.30 5.92
C GLU A 19 3.99 -6.89 5.64
N THR A 20 4.92 -5.94 5.66
CA THR A 20 4.62 -4.53 5.40
C THR A 20 5.39 -4.06 4.17
N PHE A 21 4.64 -3.51 3.21
CA PHE A 21 5.17 -2.83 2.04
C PHE A 21 4.86 -1.33 2.12
N ARG A 22 5.86 -0.50 1.80
CA ARG A 22 5.70 0.96 1.75
C ARG A 22 5.89 1.45 0.32
N THR A 23 4.93 2.23 -0.16
CA THR A 23 5.06 2.99 -1.42
C THR A 23 5.11 4.49 -1.10
N PRO A 24 5.90 5.29 -1.86
CA PRO A 24 6.01 6.73 -1.61
C PRO A 24 4.68 7.48 -1.77
N THR A 25 3.83 7.01 -2.68
CA THR A 25 2.51 7.59 -2.94
C THR A 25 1.44 6.50 -3.09
N TRP A 26 0.18 6.92 -2.97
CA TRP A 26 -0.97 6.09 -3.33
C TRP A 26 -0.97 5.70 -4.81
N MET A 27 -0.50 6.60 -5.70
CA MET A 27 -0.47 6.33 -7.13
C MET A 27 0.55 5.26 -7.49
N ASP A 28 1.67 5.19 -6.75
CA ASP A 28 2.65 4.11 -6.90
C ASP A 28 2.05 2.75 -6.50
N TYR A 29 1.25 2.71 -5.42
CA TYR A 29 0.51 1.51 -5.02
C TYR A 29 -0.49 1.06 -6.09
N LEU A 30 -1.31 1.98 -6.61
CA LEU A 30 -2.26 1.65 -7.68
C LEU A 30 -1.55 1.12 -8.94
N ARG A 31 -0.43 1.74 -9.30
CA ARG A 31 0.37 1.31 -10.44
C ARG A 31 0.99 -0.07 -10.23
N LEU A 32 1.43 -0.38 -9.01
CA LEU A 32 1.92 -1.71 -8.65
C LEU A 32 0.82 -2.76 -8.85
N ASN A 33 -0.38 -2.54 -8.30
CA ASN A 33 -1.50 -3.48 -8.44
C ASN A 33 -1.95 -3.65 -9.90
N HIS A 34 -1.96 -2.57 -10.67
CA HIS A 34 -2.32 -2.64 -12.08
C HIS A 34 -1.29 -3.44 -12.91
N ARG A 35 -0.06 -3.59 -12.42
CA ARG A 35 1.00 -4.35 -13.09
C ARG A 35 1.06 -5.82 -12.66
N LEU A 36 0.16 -6.27 -11.78
CA LEU A 36 0.11 -7.68 -11.37
C LEU A 36 -0.16 -8.57 -12.58
N THR A 37 0.75 -9.51 -12.79
CA THR A 37 0.71 -10.52 -13.84
C THR A 37 -0.18 -11.70 -13.43
N ALA A 38 -0.43 -12.63 -14.36
CA ALA A 38 -1.13 -13.87 -14.04
C ALA A 38 -0.35 -14.73 -13.02
N ALA A 39 0.98 -14.72 -13.10
CA ALA A 39 1.84 -15.44 -12.16
C ALA A 39 1.74 -14.85 -10.74
N ASP A 40 1.61 -13.54 -10.60
CA ASP A 40 1.41 -12.90 -9.29
C ASP A 40 0.08 -13.33 -8.66
N LYS A 41 -0.99 -13.43 -9.46
CA LYS A 41 -2.30 -13.93 -8.98
C LYS A 41 -2.26 -15.40 -8.57
N GLU A 42 -1.50 -16.22 -9.30
CA GLU A 42 -1.31 -17.63 -8.94
C GLU A 42 -0.52 -17.76 -7.62
N LEU A 43 0.48 -16.90 -7.41
CA LEU A 43 1.22 -16.85 -6.16
C LEU A 43 0.30 -16.45 -4.99
N ASP A 44 -0.53 -15.42 -5.16
CA ASP A 44 -1.53 -15.02 -4.16
C ASP A 44 -2.48 -16.19 -3.82
N GLN A 45 -2.94 -16.94 -4.82
CA GLN A 45 -3.80 -18.10 -4.60
C GLN A 45 -3.09 -19.20 -3.80
N ARG A 46 -1.84 -19.51 -4.13
CA ARG A 46 -1.03 -20.50 -3.39
C ARG A 46 -0.79 -20.04 -1.94
N LEU A 47 -0.57 -18.75 -1.72
CA LEU A 47 -0.44 -18.18 -0.37
C LEU A 47 -1.73 -18.34 0.43
N LEU A 48 -2.89 -18.16 -0.20
CA LEU A 48 -4.19 -18.42 0.43
C LEU A 48 -4.39 -19.91 0.78
N GLU A 49 -3.89 -20.84 -0.04
CA GLU A 49 -3.95 -22.27 0.25
C GLU A 49 -3.08 -22.69 1.46
N LEU A 50 -2.02 -21.93 1.75
CA LEU A 50 -1.18 -22.15 2.93
C LEU A 50 -1.82 -21.61 4.23
N HIS A 51 -2.95 -20.90 4.14
CA HIS A 51 -3.64 -20.37 5.30
C HIS A 51 -4.42 -21.46 6.06
N VAL A 52 -4.12 -21.64 7.34
CA VAL A 52 -4.70 -22.70 8.20
C VAL A 52 -5.89 -22.20 9.05
N GLY A 53 -6.21 -20.89 9.02
CA GLY A 53 -7.29 -20.31 9.82
C GLY A 53 -8.67 -20.31 9.13
N GLU A 54 -9.72 -20.13 9.92
CA GLU A 54 -11.11 -20.01 9.40
C GLU A 54 -11.37 -18.67 8.69
N VAL A 55 -10.60 -17.64 9.04
CA VAL A 55 -10.79 -16.27 8.54
C VAL A 55 -9.65 -15.93 7.58
N PRO A 56 -9.94 -15.53 6.33
CA PRO A 56 -8.90 -15.23 5.36
C PRO A 56 -7.93 -14.14 5.86
N PRO A 57 -6.67 -14.16 5.39
CA PRO A 57 -5.67 -13.16 5.77
C PRO A 57 -6.20 -11.73 5.58
N ARG A 58 -6.02 -10.88 6.59
CA ARG A 58 -6.51 -9.49 6.56
C ARG A 58 -5.48 -8.56 5.93
N THR A 59 -5.83 -7.94 4.81
CA THR A 59 -5.06 -6.82 4.24
C THR A 59 -5.46 -5.52 4.92
N LYS A 60 -4.48 -4.75 5.42
CA LYS A 60 -4.68 -3.39 5.95
C LYS A 60 -3.95 -2.38 5.09
N LEU A 61 -4.67 -1.36 4.61
CA LEU A 61 -4.10 -0.23 3.89
C LEU A 61 -4.15 1.01 4.77
N SER A 62 -3.01 1.70 4.92
CA SER A 62 -2.92 2.97 5.64
C SER A 62 -2.24 4.02 4.77
N ILE A 63 -2.71 5.27 4.87
CA ILE A 63 -2.09 6.42 4.22
C ILE A 63 -1.53 7.32 5.32
N GLU A 64 -0.21 7.34 5.44
CA GLU A 64 0.47 8.24 6.37
C GLU A 64 0.46 9.66 5.81
N ARG A 65 0.04 10.61 6.65
CA ARG A 65 0.06 12.04 6.33
C ARG A 65 1.04 12.69 7.30
N PRO A 66 2.02 13.47 6.81
CA PRO A 66 2.87 14.27 7.68
C PRO A 66 2.00 15.21 8.52
N THR A 67 2.17 15.18 9.84
CA THR A 67 1.44 16.05 10.78
C THR A 67 1.88 17.52 10.68
N GLY A 68 3.02 17.79 10.01
CA GLY A 68 3.51 19.13 9.73
C GLY A 68 2.67 19.83 8.67
N ALA A 69 2.04 20.94 9.04
CA ALA A 69 1.16 21.73 8.17
C ALA A 69 1.89 22.25 6.92
N ILE A 70 1.85 21.50 5.81
CA ILE A 70 2.14 22.08 4.49
C ILE A 70 0.83 22.65 3.95
N ARG A 71 0.45 23.82 4.47
CA ARG A 71 -0.45 24.72 3.76
C ARG A 71 0.36 25.36 2.62
N LYS A 72 0.56 24.66 1.50
CA LYS A 72 0.89 25.38 0.26
C LYS A 72 -0.40 26.08 -0.15
N ARG A 73 -0.50 27.35 0.21
CA ARG A 73 -1.51 28.28 -0.32
C ARG A 73 -1.55 28.06 -1.83
N ASP A 74 -2.73 27.69 -2.33
CA ASP A 74 -3.00 27.61 -3.76
C ASP A 74 -2.65 28.98 -4.34
N GLN A 75 -1.58 29.05 -5.15
CA GLN A 75 -1.39 30.22 -5.99
C GLN A 75 -2.52 30.15 -6.98
N SER A 76 -3.59 30.90 -6.68
CA SER A 76 -4.72 31.17 -7.55
C SER A 76 -4.18 31.46 -8.94
N THR A 77 -4.18 30.43 -9.79
CA THR A 77 -3.85 30.58 -11.19
C THR A 77 -5.03 31.33 -11.74
N SER A 78 -4.88 32.65 -11.86
CA SER A 78 -5.87 33.49 -12.51
C SER A 78 -6.04 32.96 -13.91
N PHE A 79 -7.09 32.18 -14.13
CA PHE A 79 -7.52 31.78 -15.45
C PHE A 79 -8.06 33.03 -16.13
N PHE A 80 -7.16 33.81 -16.71
CA PHE A 80 -7.50 34.88 -17.63
C PHE A 80 -8.10 34.22 -18.89
N PHE A 81 -9.42 34.11 -18.93
CA PHE A 81 -10.14 33.94 -20.20
C PHE A 81 -9.98 35.25 -20.98
N ARG A 82 -9.10 35.23 -21.99
CA ARG A 82 -9.08 36.28 -23.01
C ARG A 82 -10.18 35.93 -24.02
N ARG A 83 -11.16 36.83 -24.10
CA ARG A 83 -12.27 36.81 -25.05
C ARG A 83 -11.80 37.07 -26.48
#